data_AF-A0A398BG13-F1
#
_entry.id   AF-A0A398BG13-F1
#
_cell.length_a   1.000
_cell.length_b   1.000
_cell.length_c   1.000
_cell.angle_alpha   90.00
_cell.angle_beta   90.00
_cell.angle_gamma   90.00
#
_symmetry.space_group_name_H-M   'P 1'
#
loop_
_entity.id
_entity.type
_entity.pdbx_description
1 polymer ?
#
loop_
_entity_poly.entity_id
_entity_poly.type
_entity_poly.pdbx_seq_one_letter_code
_entity_poly.pdbx_strand_id
1 'polypeptide(L)'
;MINVENLTKVHLAFENCEGIDIPAEDIRYFHATEITATLRFNNIRKKSPIRKEQYMGAGYFRIMVADKPEYARILAWNDIAQVHVYDDKGNTDWFFVKWGDDQYNNEYQKSHIYRGEIDVTISEAADEND
;
A
#
# COMPACT_ATOMS: atom_id res chain seq x y z
N MET A 1 -12.72 -7.16 3.57
CA MET A 1 -12.19 -6.48 4.76
C MET A 1 -10.81 -7.08 4.96
N ILE A 2 -9.77 -6.25 5.06
CA ILE A 2 -8.40 -6.73 5.24
C ILE A 2 -8.28 -7.24 6.67
N ASN A 3 -7.81 -8.47 6.85
CA ASN A 3 -7.60 -9.01 8.18
C ASN A 3 -6.24 -8.57 8.73
N VAL A 4 -6.24 -7.85 9.85
CA VAL A 4 -5.03 -7.37 10.53
C VAL A 4 -4.83 -7.97 11.93
N GLU A 5 -5.73 -8.84 12.40
CA GLU A 5 -5.66 -9.40 13.75
C GLU A 5 -4.42 -10.28 13.97
N ASN A 6 -4.01 -11.02 12.93
CA ASN A 6 -2.84 -11.90 12.96
C ASN A 6 -1.74 -11.41 12.01
N LEU A 7 -1.60 -10.09 11.86
CA LEU A 7 -0.59 -9.48 11.00
C LEU A 7 0.82 -9.96 11.37
N THR A 8 1.56 -10.53 10.41
CA THR A 8 2.96 -10.92 10.58
C THR A 8 3.92 -9.98 9.88
N LYS A 9 3.55 -9.49 8.68
CA LYS A 9 4.31 -8.48 7.95
C LYS A 9 3.43 -7.69 6.98
N VAL A 10 3.90 -6.50 6.65
CA VAL A 10 3.42 -5.70 5.52
C VAL A 10 4.51 -5.63 4.47
N HIS A 11 4.17 -5.90 3.22
CA HIS A 11 5.05 -5.65 2.09
C HIS A 11 4.60 -4.40 1.36
N LEU A 12 5.48 -3.41 1.29
CA LEU A 12 5.30 -2.23 0.46
C LEU A 12 5.95 -2.50 -0.89
N ALA A 13 5.15 -2.56 -1.96
CA ALA A 13 5.64 -2.72 -3.32
C ALA A 13 5.67 -1.37 -4.03
N PHE A 14 6.81 -1.05 -4.63
CA PHE A 14 7.09 0.21 -5.30
C PHE A 14 6.80 0.11 -6.81
N GLU A 15 6.69 1.25 -7.49
CA GLU A 15 6.43 1.33 -8.94
C GLU A 15 7.46 0.54 -9.77
N ASN A 16 8.73 0.61 -9.39
CA ASN A 16 9.84 -0.03 -10.08
C ASN A 16 9.97 -1.56 -9.81
N CYS A 17 8.93 -2.20 -9.26
CA CYS A 17 8.90 -3.61 -8.88
C CYS A 17 9.89 -4.02 -7.77
N GLU A 18 10.50 -3.06 -7.08
CA GLU A 18 11.13 -3.30 -5.78
C GLU A 18 10.06 -3.43 -4.70
N GLY A 19 10.46 -3.94 -3.53
CA GLY A 19 9.60 -3.93 -2.37
C GLY A 19 10.36 -4.14 -1.07
N ILE A 20 9.73 -3.74 0.03
CA ILE A 20 10.26 -3.90 1.38
C ILE A 20 9.26 -4.68 2.21
N ASP A 21 9.76 -5.72 2.87
CA ASP A 21 9.04 -6.43 3.92
C ASP A 21 9.28 -5.75 5.26
N ILE A 22 8.19 -5.37 5.95
CA ILE A 22 8.20 -4.77 7.27
C ILE A 22 7.53 -5.76 8.23
N PRO A 23 8.26 -6.35 9.19
CA PRO A 23 7.68 -7.27 10.15
C PRO A 23 6.74 -6.50 11.09
N ALA A 24 5.70 -7.18 11.59
CA ALA A 24 4.67 -6.56 12.42
C ALA A 24 5.23 -5.90 13.70
N GLU A 25 6.33 -6.43 14.25
CA GLU A 25 7.03 -5.86 15.41
C GLU A 25 7.59 -4.45 15.17
N ASP A 26 7.80 -4.07 13.92
CA ASP A 26 8.27 -2.73 13.53
C ASP A 26 7.12 -1.79 13.17
N ILE A 27 5.87 -2.27 13.13
CA ILE A 27 4.70 -1.48 12.72
C ILE A 27 3.96 -1.03 13.98
N ARG A 28 3.96 0.28 14.26
CA ARG A 28 3.15 0.84 15.34
C ARG A 28 1.70 1.03 14.95
N TYR A 29 1.47 1.46 13.71
CA TYR A 29 0.15 1.83 13.23
C TYR A 29 -0.03 1.41 11.78
N PHE A 30 -1.20 0.88 11.47
CA PHE A 30 -1.63 0.53 10.13
C PHE A 30 -3.12 0.87 9.99
N HIS A 31 -3.46 1.65 8.97
CA HIS A 31 -4.84 2.00 8.68
C HIS A 31 -5.02 2.11 7.16
N ALA A 32 -5.92 1.31 6.62
CA ALA A 32 -6.40 1.44 5.26
C ALA A 32 -7.93 1.50 5.28
N THR A 33 -8.52 2.51 4.63
CA THR A 33 -9.98 2.67 4.53
C THR A 33 -10.39 2.96 3.09
N GLU A 34 -11.71 3.04 2.87
CA GLU A 34 -12.31 3.24 1.55
C GLU A 34 -11.86 2.16 0.55
N ILE A 35 -11.75 0.92 1.04
CA ILE A 35 -11.36 -0.22 0.23
C ILE A 35 -12.47 -0.54 -0.76
N THR A 36 -12.18 -0.34 -2.04
CA THR A 36 -13.05 -0.70 -3.16
C THR A 36 -12.51 -1.93 -3.87
N ALA A 37 -13.40 -2.78 -4.35
CA ALA A 37 -13.04 -3.93 -5.18
C ALA A 37 -13.60 -3.73 -6.59
N THR A 38 -12.71 -3.73 -7.58
CA THR A 38 -13.06 -3.62 -9.00
C THR A 38 -12.90 -4.98 -9.66
N LEU A 39 -13.90 -5.38 -10.42
CA LEU A 39 -13.86 -6.59 -11.24
C LEU A 39 -13.90 -6.23 -12.72
N ARG A 40 -12.83 -6.55 -13.44
CA ARG A 40 -12.70 -6.32 -14.87
C ARG A 40 -12.81 -7.63 -15.64
N PHE A 41 -13.72 -7.65 -16.60
CA PHE A 41 -13.85 -8.73 -17.58
C PHE A 41 -13.35 -8.23 -18.93
N ASN A 42 -12.30 -8.85 -19.49
CA ASN A 42 -11.86 -8.53 -20.84
C ASN A 42 -12.63 -9.35 -21.90
N ASN A 43 -13.95 -9.19 -21.93
CA ASN A 43 -14.86 -9.98 -22.79
C ASN A 43 -15.57 -9.17 -23.89
N ILE A 44 -15.42 -7.83 -23.90
CA ILE A 44 -16.14 -6.94 -24.81
C ILE A 44 -15.71 -7.10 -26.27
N ARG A 45 -14.45 -7.49 -26.53
CA ARG A 45 -13.93 -7.78 -27.88
C ARG A 45 -13.60 -9.26 -28.01
N LYS A 46 -14.64 -10.08 -28.11
CA LYS A 46 -14.60 -11.55 -28.24
C LYS A 46 -13.49 -12.03 -29.19
N LYS A 47 -12.52 -12.79 -28.64
CA LYS A 47 -11.70 -13.85 -29.27
C LYS A 47 -10.68 -14.50 -28.32
N SER A 48 -10.49 -13.98 -27.11
CA SER A 48 -9.60 -14.57 -26.09
C SER A 48 -10.40 -15.20 -24.94
N PRO A 49 -9.86 -16.20 -24.20
CA PRO A 49 -10.45 -16.66 -22.94
C PRO A 49 -10.77 -15.48 -22.01
N ILE A 50 -11.88 -15.60 -21.27
CA ILE A 50 -12.31 -14.57 -20.31
C ILE A 50 -11.20 -14.41 -19.27
N ARG A 51 -10.42 -13.33 -19.39
CA ARG A 51 -9.52 -12.91 -18.32
C ARG A 51 -10.35 -12.11 -17.32
N LYS A 52 -10.53 -12.72 -16.15
CA LYS A 52 -11.13 -12.09 -14.97
C LYS A 52 -10.00 -11.47 -14.16
N GLU A 53 -10.00 -10.15 -14.03
CA GLU A 53 -9.03 -9.43 -13.22
C GLU A 53 -9.76 -8.77 -12.06
N GLN A 54 -9.33 -9.05 -10.84
CA GLN A 54 -9.86 -8.42 -9.63
C GLN A 54 -8.77 -7.54 -9.04
N TYR A 55 -9.14 -6.32 -8.71
CA TYR A 55 -8.25 -5.32 -8.13
C TYR A 55 -8.90 -4.75 -6.88
N MET A 56 -8.13 -4.52 -5.82
CA MET A 56 -8.58 -3.76 -4.66
C MET A 56 -7.81 -2.44 -4.60
N GLY A 57 -8.49 -1.36 -4.26
CA GLY A 57 -7.87 -0.03 -4.10
C GLY A 57 -8.30 0.59 -2.78
N ALA A 58 -7.38 1.29 -2.11
CA ALA A 58 -7.64 2.09 -0.92
C ALA A 58 -7.70 3.58 -1.26
N GLY A 59 -8.72 4.28 -0.78
CA GLY A 59 -8.79 5.75 -0.87
C GLY A 59 -7.86 6.45 0.12
N TYR A 60 -7.60 5.81 1.26
CA TYR A 60 -6.66 6.28 2.29
C TYR A 60 -5.82 5.10 2.80
N PHE A 61 -4.52 5.35 2.97
CA PHE A 61 -3.58 4.45 3.61
C PHE A 61 -2.63 5.23 4.52
N ARG A 62 -2.39 4.74 5.74
CA ARG A 62 -1.34 5.22 6.63
C ARG A 62 -0.65 4.07 7.33
N ILE A 63 0.68 4.14 7.40
CA ILE A 63 1.50 3.22 8.17
C ILE A 63 2.58 4.00 8.93
N MET A 64 2.80 3.63 10.20
CA MET A 64 3.91 4.14 11.00
C MET A 64 4.83 2.98 11.36
N VAL A 65 6.11 3.10 11.00
CA VAL A 65 7.10 2.03 11.18
C VAL A 65 8.36 2.56 11.85
N ALA A 66 9.12 1.69 12.52
CA ALA A 66 10.39 2.07 13.12
C ALA A 66 11.33 2.74 12.09
N ASP A 67 12.12 3.73 12.51
CA ASP A 67 13.16 4.31 11.65
C ASP A 67 14.42 3.42 11.65
N LYS A 68 14.51 2.52 10.67
CA LYS A 68 15.66 1.62 10.47
C LYS A 68 16.31 1.83 9.10
N PRO A 69 17.63 1.60 8.95
CA PRO A 69 18.34 1.80 7.68
C PRO A 69 17.72 1.07 6.47
N GLU A 70 17.21 -0.15 6.68
CA GLU A 70 16.52 -0.95 5.66
C GLU A 70 15.23 -0.31 5.14
N TYR A 71 14.63 0.62 5.90
CA TYR A 71 13.40 1.32 5.52
C TYR A 71 13.66 2.72 4.94
N ALA A 72 14.92 3.14 4.82
CA ALA A 72 15.29 4.45 4.26
C ALA A 72 14.74 4.69 2.85
N ARG A 73 14.49 3.62 2.08
CA ARG A 73 13.88 3.66 0.74
C ARG A 73 12.48 4.29 0.73
N ILE A 74 11.73 4.20 1.85
CA ILE A 74 10.40 4.79 2.01
C ILE A 74 10.48 6.32 2.00
N LEU A 75 11.55 6.89 2.56
CA LEU A 75 11.78 8.34 2.59
C LEU A 75 12.44 8.87 1.31
N ALA A 76 13.13 8.00 0.57
CA ALA A 76 13.89 8.39 -0.62
C ALA A 76 13.00 8.67 -1.83
N TRP A 77 11.87 7.97 -1.95
CA TRP A 77 10.95 8.11 -3.08
C TRP A 77 9.50 7.95 -2.63
N ASN A 78 8.62 8.71 -3.26
CA ASN A 78 7.19 8.63 -3.04
C ASN A 78 6.56 7.74 -4.12
N ASP A 79 6.82 6.44 -4.10
CA ASP A 79 6.41 5.54 -5.18
C ASP A 79 5.83 4.21 -4.70
N ILE A 80 5.26 4.17 -3.49
CA ILE A 80 4.51 3.02 -3.01
C ILE A 80 3.26 2.87 -3.89
N ALA A 81 3.14 1.73 -4.56
CA ALA A 81 2.05 1.44 -5.50
C ALA A 81 1.05 0.43 -4.94
N GLN A 82 1.53 -0.54 -4.15
CA GLN A 82 0.71 -1.58 -3.56
C GLN A 82 1.16 -1.91 -2.13
N VAL A 83 0.21 -2.37 -1.33
CA VAL A 83 0.43 -2.86 0.03
C VAL A 83 -0.12 -4.27 0.11
N HIS A 84 0.73 -5.20 0.57
CA HIS A 84 0.34 -6.58 0.82
C HIS A 84 0.43 -6.85 2.32
N VAL A 85 -0.57 -7.53 2.86
CA VAL A 85 -0.76 -7.77 4.28
C VAL A 85 -0.76 -9.28 4.49
N TYR A 86 0.20 -9.78 5.25
CA TYR A 86 0.40 -11.21 5.47
C TYR A 86 -0.04 -11.61 6.87
N ASP A 87 -0.77 -12.72 6.98
CA ASP A 87 -1.11 -13.32 8.27
C ASP A 87 -0.15 -14.47 8.66
N ASP A 88 -0.37 -15.04 9.84
CA ASP A 88 0.40 -16.17 10.39
C ASP A 88 0.15 -17.51 9.68
N LYS A 89 -0.88 -17.57 8.83
CA LYS A 89 -1.24 -18.73 8.00
C LYS A 89 -0.69 -18.61 6.57
N GLY A 90 0.00 -17.52 6.25
CA GLY A 90 0.55 -17.24 4.93
C GLY A 90 -0.50 -16.76 3.92
N ASN A 91 -1.70 -16.38 4.36
CA ASN A 91 -2.66 -15.69 3.50
C ASN A 91 -2.18 -14.26 3.23
N THR A 92 -2.50 -13.76 2.05
CA THR A 92 -2.17 -12.41 1.62
C THR A 92 -3.42 -11.69 1.15
N ASP A 93 -3.76 -10.60 1.84
CA ASP A 93 -4.61 -9.55 1.30
C ASP A 93 -3.70 -8.49 0.66
N TRP A 94 -4.18 -7.82 -0.39
CA TRP A 94 -3.39 -6.78 -1.04
C TRP A 94 -4.28 -5.71 -1.68
N PHE A 95 -3.80 -4.48 -1.75
CA PHE A 95 -4.52 -3.38 -2.37
C PHE A 95 -3.56 -2.40 -3.03
N PHE A 96 -4.01 -1.78 -4.11
CA PHE A 96 -3.39 -0.57 -4.65
C PHE A 96 -3.68 0.59 -3.72
N VAL A 97 -2.68 1.45 -3.53
CA VAL A 97 -2.89 2.75 -2.88
C VAL A 97 -3.35 3.75 -3.92
N LYS A 98 -3.85 4.90 -3.46
CA LYS A 98 -4.17 6.01 -4.35
C LYS A 98 -2.90 6.43 -5.10
N TRP A 99 -3.02 6.63 -6.41
CA TRP A 99 -1.95 7.03 -7.31
C TRP A 99 -2.42 8.15 -8.24
N GLY A 100 -1.53 9.10 -8.57
CA GLY A 100 -1.79 10.26 -9.42
C GLY A 100 -1.56 9.99 -10.91
N ASP A 101 -1.43 11.05 -11.69
CA ASP A 101 -1.19 10.94 -13.14
C ASP A 101 0.30 10.77 -13.50
N ASP A 102 1.21 11.12 -12.59
CA ASP A 102 2.65 10.91 -12.76
C ASP A 102 2.99 9.42 -12.68
N GLN A 103 3.80 8.93 -13.62
CA GLN A 103 4.15 7.51 -13.75
C GLN A 103 5.21 7.05 -12.76
N TYR A 104 5.96 7.96 -12.13
CA TYR A 104 7.11 7.61 -11.29
C TYR A 104 7.00 8.13 -9.86
N ASN A 105 6.11 9.09 -9.62
CA ASN A 105 5.97 9.74 -8.34
C ASN A 105 4.49 9.82 -7.93
N ASN A 106 4.17 9.22 -6.81
CA ASN A 106 2.86 9.30 -6.18
C ASN A 106 2.70 10.62 -5.44
N GLU A 107 2.08 11.60 -6.08
CA GLU A 107 1.79 12.92 -5.50
C GLU A 107 0.92 12.88 -4.24
N TYR A 108 0.18 11.79 -4.03
CA TYR A 108 -0.65 11.59 -2.85
C TYR A 108 0.13 11.01 -1.66
N GLN A 109 1.34 10.51 -1.88
CA GLN A 109 2.18 9.97 -0.82
C GLN A 109 2.97 11.07 -0.12
N LYS A 110 2.90 11.08 1.21
CA LYS A 110 3.74 11.88 2.09
C LYS A 110 4.45 10.94 3.06
N SER A 111 5.78 11.05 3.11
CA SER A 111 6.64 10.26 3.99
C SER A 111 7.52 11.21 4.82
N HIS A 112 7.56 11.05 6.13
CA HIS A 112 8.41 11.87 6.99
C HIS A 112 8.79 11.14 8.29
N ILE A 113 9.79 11.66 8.99
CA ILE A 113 10.16 11.14 10.32
C ILE A 113 9.32 11.86 11.37
N TYR A 114 8.58 11.10 12.18
CA TYR A 114 7.82 11.59 13.32
C TYR A 114 8.18 10.78 14.57
N ARG A 115 8.78 11.45 15.57
CA ARG A 115 9.14 10.84 16.87
C ARG A 115 9.99 9.55 16.77
N GLY A 116 10.90 9.48 15.79
CA GLY A 116 11.79 8.32 15.59
C GLY A 116 11.18 7.18 14.77
N GLU A 117 10.07 7.45 14.09
CA GLU A 117 9.37 6.51 13.21
C GLU A 117 9.19 7.15 11.85
N ILE A 118 9.09 6.33 10.81
CA ILE A 118 8.70 6.73 9.47
C ILE A 118 7.17 6.70 9.43
N ASP A 119 6.56 7.86 9.22
CA ASP A 119 5.12 8.01 9.01
C ASP A 119 4.85 8.22 7.53
N VAL A 120 4.09 7.30 6.94
CA VAL A 120 3.66 7.35 5.54
C VAL A 120 2.16 7.49 5.50
N THR A 121 1.67 8.50 4.78
CA THR A 121 0.25 8.67 4.47
C THR A 121 0.05 8.82 2.97
N ILE A 122 -1.00 8.18 2.43
CA ILE A 122 -1.40 8.24 1.02
C ILE A 122 -2.90 8.52 0.95
N SER A 123 -3.29 9.70 0.44
CA SER A 123 -4.69 10.11 0.33
C SER A 123 -4.89 11.25 -0.68
N GLU A 124 -6.08 11.33 -1.30
CA GLU A 124 -6.48 12.52 -2.08
C GLU A 124 -6.68 13.75 -1.19
N ALA A 125 -7.23 13.53 0.01
CA ALA A 125 -7.40 14.57 0.98
C ALA A 125 -6.02 15.04 1.47
N ALA A 126 -5.71 16.30 1.19
CA ALA A 126 -4.65 17.01 1.88
C ALA A 126 -5.13 17.41 3.28
N ASP A 127 -5.55 16.45 4.12
CA ASP A 127 -5.88 16.79 5.50
C ASP A 127 -4.55 16.88 6.27
N GLU A 128 -4.06 18.06 6.68
CA GLU A 128 -4.69 18.98 7.64
C GLU A 128 -5.27 18.19 8.81
N ASN A 129 -4.38 17.65 9.65
CA ASN A 129 -4.46 17.67 11.12
C ASN A 129 -3.36 16.75 11.70
N ASP A 130 -2.27 17.40 12.13
CA ASP A 130 -1.29 16.87 13.10
C ASP A 130 -1.94 16.55 14.46
#